data_AF-A0A3R6A5S3-F1
#
_entry.id   AF-A0A3R6A5S3-F1
#
_cell.length_a   1.000
_cell.length_b   1.000
_cell.length_c   1.000
_cell.angle_alpha   90.00
_cell.angle_beta   90.00
_cell.angle_gamma   90.00
#
_symmetry.space_group_name_H-M   'P 1'
#
loop_
_entity.id
_entity.type
_entity.pdbx_description
1 polymer ?
#
loop_
_entity_poly.entity_id
_entity_poly.type
_entity_poly.pdbx_seq_one_letter_code
_entity_poly.pdbx_strand_id
1 'polypeptide(L)'
;MKTNDPGYVYILTNPSFREDWVKIGKSTRPVDIRSKELDNTAVPLPFEIFATMKTSKFNEVERLVHKTIDRLTDLRIRQNREFFNVDPKVALDIFRDIALTIDDAVITEYEDNKPIIAHPEKKEKKSEFSRPKKRERFKFSMVHIKIGEYITFIPTNLKVKVASDDSIEYDGRIYKLSPFVGTFLPEEKRTPSNAYQGSKYFSYNGKILDDLRTAFEKEADNEINIVENKTV
;
A
#
# COMPACT_ATOMS: atom_id res chain seq x y z
N MET A 1 -32.49 9.79 25.07
CA MET A 1 -32.20 8.59 24.25
C MET A 1 -30.85 8.82 23.59
N LYS A 2 -29.82 8.02 23.90
CA LYS A 2 -28.55 8.09 23.17
C LYS A 2 -28.82 7.48 21.81
N THR A 3 -28.76 8.25 20.74
CA THR A 3 -28.88 7.68 19.40
C THR A 3 -27.71 6.71 19.23
N ASN A 4 -28.02 5.46 18.88
CA ASN A 4 -27.04 4.40 18.70
C ASN A 4 -26.32 4.55 17.35
N ASP A 5 -26.05 5.80 16.96
CA ASP A 5 -25.53 6.13 15.65
C ASP A 5 -24.08 5.63 15.57
N PRO A 6 -23.77 4.77 14.59
CA PRO A 6 -22.43 4.23 14.44
C PRO A 6 -21.45 5.34 14.11
N GLY A 7 -20.36 5.41 14.87
CA GLY A 7 -19.22 6.26 14.58
C GLY A 7 -18.11 5.47 13.90
N TYR A 8 -17.00 6.15 13.67
CA TYR A 8 -15.82 5.65 12.98
C TYR A 8 -14.59 5.86 13.86
N VAL A 9 -13.77 4.82 13.99
CA VAL A 9 -12.38 4.93 14.41
C VAL A 9 -11.53 4.82 13.15
N TYR A 10 -10.49 5.63 13.00
CA TYR A 10 -9.71 5.69 11.77
C TYR A 10 -8.21 5.68 12.06
N ILE A 11 -7.44 5.19 11.09
CA ILE A 11 -5.97 5.22 11.05
C ILE A 11 -5.58 6.13 9.90
N LEU A 12 -4.76 7.15 10.18
CA LEU A 12 -4.23 8.06 9.18
C LEU A 12 -2.71 7.99 9.11
N THR A 13 -2.20 8.09 7.89
CA THR A 13 -0.79 8.26 7.57
C THR A 13 -0.55 9.64 6.96
N ASN A 14 0.69 10.13 7.01
CA ASN A 14 1.06 11.38 6.35
C ASN A 14 2.47 11.21 5.75
N PRO A 15 2.67 11.44 4.45
CA PRO A 15 4.00 11.29 3.85
C PRO A 15 5.06 12.28 4.38
N SER A 16 4.64 13.35 5.07
CA SER A 16 5.56 14.29 5.76
C SER A 16 6.14 13.72 7.06
N PHE A 17 5.56 12.64 7.57
CA PHE A 17 6.07 11.95 8.75
C PHE A 17 6.87 10.72 8.36
N ARG A 18 7.51 10.10 9.36
CA ARG A 18 8.14 8.80 9.16
C ARG A 18 7.09 7.76 8.82
N GLU A 19 7.47 6.75 8.04
CA GLU A 19 6.57 5.66 7.58
C GLU A 19 5.97 4.86 8.75
N ASP A 20 6.64 4.88 9.91
CA ASP A 20 6.22 4.24 11.15
C ASP A 20 5.30 5.12 12.02
N TRP A 21 4.88 6.31 11.57
CA TRP A 21 4.04 7.22 12.35
C TRP A 21 2.60 7.23 11.88
N VAL A 22 1.68 6.87 12.77
CA VAL A 22 0.24 6.87 12.50
C VAL A 22 -0.52 7.74 13.48
N LYS A 23 -1.61 8.34 13.00
CA LYS A 23 -2.60 9.02 13.82
C LYS A 23 -3.85 8.14 13.92
N ILE A 24 -4.26 7.82 15.14
CA ILE A 24 -5.47 7.03 15.38
C ILE A 24 -6.48 7.87 16.14
N GLY A 25 -7.61 8.16 15.52
CA GLY A 25 -8.66 8.97 16.15
C GLY A 25 -10.06 8.46 15.84
N LYS A 26 -11.07 9.20 16.29
CA LYS A 26 -12.47 8.84 16.11
C LYS A 26 -13.34 10.00 15.66
N SER A 27 -14.47 9.66 15.04
CA SER A 27 -15.46 10.61 14.53
C SER A 27 -16.85 10.00 14.58
N THR A 28 -17.87 10.80 14.86
CA THR A 28 -19.28 10.41 14.64
C THR A 28 -19.70 10.58 13.18
N ARG A 29 -18.97 11.41 12.41
CA ARG A 29 -19.24 11.69 11.00
C ARG A 29 -18.46 10.75 10.07
N PRO A 30 -18.97 10.44 8.86
CA PRO A 30 -18.26 9.68 7.83
C PRO A 30 -16.86 10.23 7.55
N VAL A 31 -15.89 9.33 7.38
CA VAL A 31 -14.46 9.66 7.38
C VAL A 31 -14.03 10.53 6.18
N ASP A 32 -14.75 10.47 5.05
CA ASP A 32 -14.56 11.35 3.89
C ASP A 32 -14.67 12.85 4.23
N ILE A 33 -15.47 13.19 5.25
CA ILE A 33 -15.67 14.57 5.70
C ILE A 33 -14.50 15.00 6.60
N ARG A 34 -13.95 14.08 7.40
CA ARG A 34 -12.88 14.38 8.36
C ARG A 34 -11.48 14.43 7.73
N SER A 35 -11.25 13.68 6.66
CA SER A 35 -10.01 13.76 5.88
C SER A 35 -9.83 15.17 5.29
N LYS A 36 -10.93 15.78 4.81
CA LYS A 36 -10.95 17.19 4.35
C LYS A 36 -10.83 18.22 5.48
N GLU A 37 -11.32 17.93 6.69
CA GLU A 37 -11.18 18.83 7.85
C GLU A 37 -9.74 18.88 8.40
N LEU A 38 -8.92 17.86 8.13
CA LEU A 38 -7.50 17.78 8.54
C LEU A 38 -6.53 18.49 7.58
N ASP A 39 -7.00 18.92 6.41
CA ASP A 39 -6.22 19.70 5.44
C ASP A 39 -5.92 21.13 5.95
N ASN A 40 -6.55 21.52 7.06
CA ASN A 40 -6.34 22.80 7.74
C ASN A 40 -5.24 22.73 8.82
N THR A 41 -4.42 21.67 8.81
CA THR A 41 -3.39 21.44 9.84
C THR A 41 -2.01 21.89 9.38
N ALA A 42 -1.16 22.32 10.32
CA ALA A 42 0.16 22.89 10.09
C ALA A 42 1.23 21.88 9.61
N VAL A 43 0.85 20.88 8.81
CA VAL A 43 1.73 19.85 8.25
C VAL A 43 1.84 19.99 6.73
N PRO A 44 3.00 19.70 6.10
CA PRO A 44 3.25 20.02 4.69
C PRO A 44 2.42 19.26 3.64
N LEU A 45 1.95 18.05 3.98
CA LEU A 45 1.15 17.20 3.09
C LEU A 45 -0.13 16.76 3.79
N PRO A 46 -1.21 16.47 3.04
CA PRO A 46 -2.46 16.02 3.62
C PRO A 46 -2.31 14.64 4.27
N PHE A 47 -3.22 14.33 5.19
CA PHE A 47 -3.35 12.98 5.74
C PHE A 47 -4.05 12.06 4.74
N GLU A 48 -3.61 10.81 4.70
CA GLU A 48 -4.24 9.73 3.95
C GLU A 48 -4.95 8.78 4.92
N ILE A 49 -6.17 8.38 4.56
CA ILE A 49 -6.90 7.36 5.30
C ILE A 49 -6.28 6.01 4.94
N PHE A 50 -5.80 5.28 5.95
CA PHE A 50 -5.31 3.93 5.77
C PHE A 50 -6.43 2.91 5.99
N ALA A 51 -7.16 3.05 7.10
CA ALA A 51 -8.31 2.20 7.41
C ALA A 51 -9.28 2.90 8.35
N THR A 52 -10.53 2.44 8.33
CA THR A 52 -11.58 2.88 9.25
C THR A 52 -12.33 1.67 9.80
N MET A 53 -12.88 1.82 10.99
CA MET A 53 -13.74 0.83 11.62
C MET A 53 -14.99 1.53 12.11
N LYS A 54 -16.14 1.14 11.53
CA LYS A 54 -17.46 1.65 11.88
C LYS A 54 -18.08 0.78 12.97
N THR A 55 -18.54 1.39 14.06
CA THR A 55 -19.23 0.70 15.16
C THR A 55 -19.99 1.71 16.03
N SER A 56 -21.08 1.28 16.65
CA SER A 56 -21.78 2.02 17.71
C SER A 56 -20.91 2.28 18.94
N LYS A 57 -19.91 1.42 19.20
CA LYS A 57 -19.00 1.49 20.37
C LYS A 57 -17.67 2.21 20.08
N PHE A 58 -17.61 3.05 19.05
CA PHE A 58 -16.37 3.68 18.57
C PHE A 58 -15.55 4.42 19.66
N ASN A 59 -16.23 4.98 20.68
CA ASN A 59 -15.58 5.62 21.82
C ASN A 59 -14.80 4.66 22.73
N GLU A 60 -15.31 3.44 22.89
CA GLU A 60 -14.67 2.40 23.68
C GLU A 60 -13.54 1.77 22.89
N VAL A 61 -13.76 1.55 21.59
CA VAL A 61 -12.73 0.96 20.72
C VAL A 61 -11.51 1.85 20.58
N GLU A 62 -11.68 3.15 20.32
CA GLU A 62 -10.53 4.06 20.20
C GLU A 62 -9.67 4.07 21.46
N ARG A 63 -10.29 4.11 22.64
CA ARG A 63 -9.60 4.03 23.92
C ARG A 63 -8.90 2.68 24.11
N LEU A 64 -9.53 1.59 23.68
CA LEU A 64 -8.95 0.25 23.74
C LEU A 64 -7.73 0.15 22.83
N VAL A 65 -7.82 0.64 21.59
CA VAL A 65 -6.70 0.69 20.65
C VAL A 65 -5.54 1.47 21.23
N HIS A 66 -5.79 2.69 21.75
CA HIS A 66 -4.73 3.51 22.35
C HIS A 66 -4.05 2.78 23.51
N LYS A 67 -4.84 2.17 24.41
CA LYS A 67 -4.32 1.42 25.56
C LYS A 67 -3.53 0.17 25.15
N THR A 68 -3.96 -0.51 24.09
CA THR A 68 -3.28 -1.69 23.56
C THR A 68 -1.93 -1.31 22.95
N ILE A 69 -1.89 -0.23 22.16
CA ILE A 69 -0.64 0.27 21.57
C ILE A 69 0.30 0.79 22.66
N ASP A 70 -0.20 1.59 23.60
CA ASP A 70 0.58 2.12 24.73
C ASP A 70 1.21 1.02 25.62
N ARG A 71 0.63 -0.19 25.63
CA ARG A 71 1.16 -1.33 26.39
C ARG A 71 2.15 -2.19 25.59
N LEU A 72 1.95 -2.28 24.28
CA LEU A 72 2.78 -3.11 23.40
C LEU A 72 4.08 -2.40 23.01
N THR A 73 4.07 -1.07 22.97
CA THR A 73 5.21 -0.28 22.56
C THR A 73 5.35 0.97 23.44
N ASP A 74 6.51 1.19 24.04
CA ASP A 74 6.88 2.45 24.74
C ASP A 74 7.06 3.63 23.73
N LEU A 75 6.23 3.67 22.68
CA LEU A 75 6.41 4.44 21.45
C LEU A 75 5.37 5.55 21.29
N ARG A 76 4.67 5.92 22.37
CA ARG A 76 3.80 7.09 22.34
C ARG A 76 4.66 8.36 22.33
N ILE A 77 4.73 9.00 21.17
CA ILE A 77 5.57 10.18 20.92
C ILE A 77 5.29 11.29 21.95
N ARG A 78 4.01 11.48 22.33
CA ARG A 78 3.58 12.31 23.48
C ARG A 78 2.29 11.76 24.09
N GLN A 79 2.25 11.62 25.42
CA GLN A 79 1.10 11.06 26.16
C GLN A 79 -0.23 11.83 26.01
N ASN A 80 -0.20 13.09 25.56
CA ASN A 80 -1.40 13.90 25.33
C ASN A 80 -1.79 13.99 23.85
N ARG A 81 -1.21 13.15 22.99
CA ARG A 81 -1.49 13.13 21.55
C ARG A 81 -1.84 11.74 21.08
N GLU A 82 -2.59 11.70 19.98
CA GLU A 82 -3.08 10.49 19.30
C GLU A 82 -2.11 10.02 18.18
N PHE A 83 -0.81 10.25 18.37
CA PHE A 83 0.23 9.85 17.42
C PHE A 83 1.07 8.73 18.02
N PHE A 84 1.24 7.67 17.25
CA PHE A 84 1.88 6.44 17.66
C PHE A 84 3.00 6.12 16.68
N ASN A 85 4.16 5.68 17.18
CA ASN A 85 5.17 5.06 16.33
C ASN A 85 4.86 3.55 16.25
N VAL A 86 4.09 3.18 15.23
CA VAL A 86 3.68 1.81 14.90
C VAL A 86 3.39 1.74 13.40
N ASP A 87 3.80 0.65 12.75
CA ASP A 87 3.50 0.41 11.33
C ASP A 87 1.97 0.41 11.11
N PRO A 88 1.44 1.11 10.08
CA PRO A 88 0.02 1.15 9.76
C PRO A 88 -0.64 -0.23 9.68
N LYS A 89 0.08 -1.25 9.21
CA LYS A 89 -0.41 -2.63 9.12
C LYS A 89 -0.61 -3.26 10.48
N VAL A 90 0.31 -3.00 11.42
CA VAL A 90 0.18 -3.49 12.81
C VAL A 90 -1.01 -2.84 13.48
N ALA A 91 -1.23 -1.54 13.27
CA ALA A 91 -2.43 -0.85 13.77
C ALA A 91 -3.73 -1.41 13.17
N LEU A 92 -3.71 -1.81 11.89
CA LEU A 92 -4.85 -2.47 11.23
C LEU A 92 -5.11 -3.88 11.78
N ASP A 93 -4.08 -4.65 12.11
CA ASP A 93 -4.27 -5.96 12.72
C ASP A 93 -4.89 -5.83 14.12
N ILE A 94 -4.50 -4.82 14.90
CA ILE A 94 -5.19 -4.48 16.16
C ILE A 94 -6.66 -4.13 15.92
N PHE A 95 -6.99 -3.38 14.85
CA PHE A 95 -8.39 -3.12 14.49
C PHE A 95 -9.14 -4.42 14.18
N ARG A 96 -8.52 -5.34 13.43
CA ARG A 96 -9.12 -6.65 13.09
C ARG A 96 -9.38 -7.48 14.34
N ASP A 97 -8.42 -7.55 15.25
CA ASP A 97 -8.57 -8.30 16.50
C ASP A 97 -9.69 -7.74 17.37
N ILE A 98 -9.79 -6.41 17.48
CA ILE A 98 -10.87 -5.77 18.23
C ILE A 98 -12.22 -5.96 17.53
N ALA A 99 -12.26 -5.88 16.20
CA ALA A 99 -13.50 -6.10 15.44
C ALA A 99 -14.04 -7.53 15.61
N LEU A 100 -13.19 -8.54 15.84
CA LEU A 100 -13.64 -9.90 16.19
C LEU A 100 -14.42 -9.96 17.51
N THR A 101 -14.20 -9.00 18.41
CA THR A 101 -14.86 -8.92 19.72
C THR A 101 -16.12 -8.06 19.71
N ILE A 102 -16.45 -7.43 18.56
CA ILE A 102 -17.53 -6.45 18.44
C ILE A 102 -18.45 -6.83 17.28
N ASP A 103 -19.69 -7.18 17.59
CA ASP A 103 -20.64 -7.72 16.63
C ASP A 103 -21.00 -6.76 15.48
N ASP A 104 -20.94 -5.45 15.72
CA ASP A 104 -21.33 -4.41 14.76
C ASP A 104 -20.13 -3.71 14.08
N ALA A 105 -18.91 -4.22 14.27
CA ALA A 105 -17.71 -3.62 13.71
C ALA A 105 -17.57 -3.92 12.22
N VAL A 106 -17.48 -2.86 11.41
CA VAL A 106 -17.21 -2.94 9.96
C VAL A 106 -15.90 -2.23 9.66
N ILE A 107 -14.88 -2.98 9.25
CA ILE A 107 -13.59 -2.42 8.84
C ILE A 107 -13.62 -2.12 7.33
N THR A 108 -13.13 -0.94 6.97
CA THR A 108 -12.93 -0.53 5.59
C THR A 108 -11.48 -0.08 5.42
N GLU A 109 -10.75 -0.72 4.50
CA GLU A 109 -9.40 -0.30 4.10
C GLU A 109 -9.48 0.71 2.95
N TYR A 110 -8.49 1.60 2.85
CA TYR A 110 -8.47 2.67 1.85
C TYR A 110 -7.14 2.66 1.10
N GLU A 111 -7.21 2.93 -0.21
CA GLU A 111 -6.05 3.20 -1.06
C GLU A 111 -6.38 4.47 -1.86
N ASP A 112 -5.45 5.44 -1.91
CA ASP A 112 -5.69 6.78 -2.48
C ASP A 112 -6.95 7.47 -1.93
N ASN A 113 -7.22 7.34 -0.62
CA ASN A 113 -8.44 7.83 0.05
C ASN A 113 -9.76 7.28 -0.52
N LYS A 114 -9.73 6.16 -1.24
CA LYS A 114 -10.94 5.48 -1.74
C LYS A 114 -11.15 4.16 -0.99
N PRO A 115 -12.37 3.85 -0.52
CA PRO A 115 -12.65 2.61 0.19
C PRO A 115 -12.47 1.42 -0.75
N ILE A 116 -11.67 0.46 -0.34
CA ILE A 116 -11.54 -0.84 -0.99
C ILE A 116 -12.76 -1.66 -0.53
N ILE A 117 -13.87 -1.60 -1.27
CA ILE A 117 -15.12 -2.23 -0.85
C ILE A 117 -15.01 -3.75 -1.00
N ALA A 118 -14.62 -4.45 0.07
CA ALA A 118 -14.96 -5.86 0.25
C ALA A 118 -16.46 -5.94 0.55
N HIS A 119 -17.28 -6.30 -0.45
CA HIS A 119 -18.71 -6.48 -0.26
C HIS A 119 -18.98 -7.58 0.79
N PRO A 120 -19.78 -7.33 1.83
CA PRO A 120 -20.01 -8.26 2.92
C PRO A 120 -21.25 -9.09 2.65
N GLU A 121 -21.26 -10.00 1.68
CA GLU A 121 -22.30 -11.05 1.65
C GLU A 121 -21.72 -12.42 1.23
N LYS A 122 -22.04 -13.39 2.09
CA LYS A 122 -21.78 -14.85 2.01
C LYS A 122 -20.40 -15.33 2.46
N LYS A 123 -20.36 -15.68 3.75
CA LYS A 123 -19.64 -16.85 4.25
C LYS A 123 -20.06 -18.10 3.44
N GLU A 124 -19.35 -18.42 2.38
CA GLU A 124 -19.24 -19.80 1.93
C GLU A 124 -17.77 -20.10 1.64
N LYS A 125 -17.33 -21.22 2.21
CA LYS A 125 -16.00 -21.79 2.15
C LYS A 125 -15.39 -21.63 0.75
N LYS A 126 -14.42 -20.73 0.62
CA LYS A 126 -13.38 -20.85 -0.40
C LYS A 126 -12.06 -20.91 0.35
N SER A 127 -11.39 -22.02 0.10
CA SER A 127 -10.00 -22.37 0.37
C SER A 127 -9.09 -21.20 0.71
N GLU A 128 -8.03 -21.48 1.47
CA GLU A 128 -6.78 -20.72 1.49
C GLU A 128 -6.45 -20.12 0.11
N PHE A 129 -7.00 -18.95 -0.19
CA PHE A 129 -6.46 -18.04 -1.16
C PHE A 129 -5.66 -17.08 -0.32
N SER A 130 -4.41 -17.48 -0.07
CA SER A 130 -3.31 -16.56 0.14
C SER A 130 -3.60 -15.29 -0.65
N ARG A 131 -3.85 -14.17 0.05
CA ARG A 131 -3.80 -12.84 -0.58
C ARG A 131 -2.56 -12.85 -1.47
N PRO A 132 -2.63 -12.48 -2.77
CA PRO A 132 -1.41 -12.40 -3.57
C PRO A 132 -0.47 -11.50 -2.77
N LYS A 133 0.68 -12.06 -2.33
CA LYS A 133 1.71 -11.28 -1.65
C LYS A 133 1.89 -10.03 -2.49
N LYS A 134 1.72 -8.84 -1.89
CA LYS A 134 1.85 -7.57 -2.58
C LYS A 134 3.16 -7.64 -3.36
N ARG A 135 3.07 -7.70 -4.70
CA ARG A 135 4.22 -8.03 -5.55
C ARG A 135 5.34 -7.07 -5.17
N GLU A 136 6.50 -7.62 -4.80
CA GLU A 136 7.63 -6.80 -4.38
C GLU A 136 7.99 -5.79 -5.47
N ARG A 137 8.59 -4.66 -5.09
CA ARG A 137 9.03 -3.66 -6.06
C ARG A 137 9.92 -4.33 -7.11
N PHE A 138 9.66 -4.06 -8.39
CA PHE A 138 10.45 -4.62 -9.48
C PHE A 138 11.93 -4.26 -9.30
N LYS A 139 12.79 -5.28 -9.41
CA LYS A 139 14.23 -5.15 -9.46
C LYS A 139 14.76 -5.80 -10.73
N PHE A 140 15.82 -5.25 -11.32
CA PHE A 140 16.43 -5.78 -12.53
C PHE A 140 17.04 -7.17 -12.31
N SER A 141 17.54 -7.43 -11.10
CA SER A 141 18.03 -8.73 -10.66
C SER A 141 16.98 -9.84 -10.75
N MET A 142 15.68 -9.54 -10.55
CA MET A 142 14.58 -10.51 -10.69
C MET A 142 14.40 -11.04 -12.12
N VAL A 143 14.92 -10.33 -13.11
CA VAL A 143 14.85 -10.71 -14.53
C VAL A 143 16.23 -10.87 -15.15
N HIS A 144 17.26 -11.04 -14.31
CA HIS A 144 18.66 -11.25 -14.71
C HIS A 144 19.28 -10.14 -15.57
N ILE A 145 18.82 -8.90 -15.44
CA ILE A 145 19.40 -7.75 -16.14
C ILE A 145 20.48 -7.12 -15.23
N LYS A 146 21.72 -7.00 -15.73
CA LYS A 146 22.83 -6.45 -14.94
C LYS A 146 22.91 -4.92 -15.04
N ILE A 147 23.53 -4.32 -14.03
CA ILE A 147 23.88 -2.90 -14.05
C ILE A 147 24.83 -2.65 -15.23
N GLY A 148 24.55 -1.59 -15.98
CA GLY A 148 25.28 -1.21 -17.19
C GLY A 148 24.66 -1.69 -18.49
N GLU A 149 23.66 -2.59 -18.44
CA GLU A 149 22.93 -3.03 -19.63
C GLU A 149 21.91 -2.00 -20.12
N TYR A 150 21.37 -2.19 -21.32
CA TYR A 150 20.41 -1.28 -21.93
C TYR A 150 19.03 -1.92 -22.05
N ILE A 151 18.00 -1.16 -21.68
CA ILE A 151 16.60 -1.49 -21.90
C ILE A 151 15.97 -0.44 -22.82
N THR A 152 14.88 -0.80 -23.48
CA THR A 152 14.18 0.08 -24.44
C THR A 152 12.86 0.55 -23.85
N PHE A 153 12.68 1.86 -23.75
CA PHE A 153 11.40 2.47 -23.44
C PHE A 153 10.49 2.40 -24.68
N ILE A 154 9.47 1.55 -24.61
CA ILE A 154 8.62 1.14 -25.75
C ILE A 154 7.93 2.32 -26.44
N PRO A 155 7.34 3.32 -25.73
CA PRO A 155 6.55 4.38 -26.38
C PRO A 155 7.32 5.24 -27.38
N THR A 156 8.61 5.46 -27.16
CA THR A 156 9.47 6.32 -28.00
C THR A 156 10.70 5.58 -28.52
N ASN A 157 10.80 4.27 -28.27
CA ASN A 157 11.92 3.41 -28.63
C ASN A 157 13.30 3.92 -28.10
N LEU A 158 13.29 4.68 -27.00
CA LEU A 158 14.51 5.21 -26.39
C LEU A 158 15.27 4.11 -25.65
N LYS A 159 16.58 4.02 -25.87
CA LYS A 159 17.44 3.14 -25.10
C LYS A 159 17.96 3.86 -23.86
N VAL A 160 17.73 3.27 -22.70
CA VAL A 160 18.19 3.77 -21.40
C VAL A 160 19.09 2.74 -20.75
N LYS A 161 20.07 3.18 -19.97
CA LYS A 161 21.04 2.30 -19.32
C LYS A 161 20.56 1.93 -17.93
N VAL A 162 20.80 0.72 -17.46
CA VAL A 162 20.51 0.31 -16.07
C VAL A 162 21.61 0.88 -15.16
N ALA A 163 21.22 1.74 -14.24
CA ALA A 163 22.13 2.44 -13.33
C ALA A 163 22.27 1.72 -11.98
N SER A 164 21.20 1.10 -11.51
CA SER A 164 21.14 0.32 -10.27
C SER A 164 20.09 -0.78 -10.41
N ASP A 165 19.95 -1.62 -9.38
CA ASP A 165 18.98 -2.71 -9.37
C ASP A 165 17.50 -2.25 -9.45
N ASP A 166 17.23 -0.95 -9.34
CA ASP A 166 15.88 -0.38 -9.42
C ASP A 166 15.81 0.97 -10.17
N SER A 167 16.88 1.38 -10.84
CA SER A 167 16.98 2.69 -11.50
C SER A 167 17.70 2.61 -12.86
N ILE A 168 17.37 3.56 -13.71
CA ILE A 168 17.94 3.73 -15.05
C ILE A 168 18.64 5.07 -15.16
N GLU A 169 19.64 5.17 -16.03
CA GLU A 169 20.32 6.38 -16.43
C GLU A 169 19.91 6.75 -17.86
N TYR A 170 19.54 8.01 -18.03
CA TYR A 170 19.30 8.60 -19.33
C TYR A 170 19.74 10.07 -19.29
N ASP A 171 20.53 10.48 -20.29
CA ASP A 171 21.06 11.85 -20.41
C ASP A 171 21.79 12.34 -19.13
N GLY A 172 22.61 11.48 -18.54
CA GLY A 172 23.38 11.77 -17.33
C GLY A 172 22.56 11.90 -16.04
N ARG A 173 21.26 11.60 -16.09
CA ARG A 173 20.35 11.64 -14.93
C ARG A 173 19.84 10.25 -14.59
N ILE A 174 19.67 9.98 -13.28
CA ILE A 174 19.13 8.73 -12.76
C ILE A 174 17.62 8.88 -12.54
N TYR A 175 16.86 7.92 -13.05
CA TYR A 175 15.41 7.85 -12.92
C TYR A 175 14.97 6.50 -12.37
N LYS A 176 13.86 6.50 -11.62
CA LYS A 176 13.05 5.28 -11.44
C LYS A 176 12.18 5.09 -12.68
N LEU A 177 11.79 3.85 -12.97
CA LEU A 177 11.00 3.51 -14.17
C LEU A 177 9.71 4.33 -14.28
N SER A 178 8.88 4.38 -13.23
CA SER A 178 7.59 5.10 -13.26
C SER A 178 7.73 6.61 -13.49
N PRO A 179 8.59 7.36 -12.76
CA PRO A 179 8.90 8.76 -13.07
C PRO A 179 9.43 8.99 -14.49
N PHE A 180 10.25 8.07 -15.02
CA PHE A 180 10.72 8.16 -16.39
C PHE A 180 9.55 8.06 -17.39
N VAL A 181 8.63 7.12 -17.18
CA VAL A 181 7.40 7.04 -17.99
C VAL A 181 6.64 8.36 -17.91
N GLY A 182 6.39 8.89 -16.71
CA GLY A 182 5.66 10.16 -16.56
C GLY A 182 6.29 11.33 -17.31
N THR A 183 7.63 11.38 -17.37
CA THR A 183 8.37 12.45 -18.03
C THR A 183 8.41 12.28 -19.55
N PHE A 184 8.70 11.07 -20.03
CA PHE A 184 9.01 10.79 -21.44
C PHE A 184 7.86 10.15 -22.23
N LEU A 185 6.73 9.86 -21.60
CA LEU A 185 5.53 9.38 -22.29
C LEU A 185 4.89 10.53 -23.11
N PRO A 186 4.63 10.35 -24.42
CA PRO A 186 3.98 11.34 -25.27
C PRO A 186 2.59 11.72 -24.73
N GLU A 187 2.19 12.99 -24.87
CA GLU A 187 0.94 13.52 -24.31
C GLU A 187 -0.30 12.73 -24.76
N GLU A 188 -0.31 12.28 -26.01
CA GLU A 188 -1.39 11.46 -26.59
C GLU A 188 -1.62 10.12 -25.87
N LYS A 189 -0.60 9.62 -25.17
CA LYS A 189 -0.62 8.32 -24.47
C LYS A 189 -0.68 8.47 -22.96
N ARG A 190 -0.77 9.70 -22.43
CA ARG A 190 -0.82 9.95 -20.99
C ARG A 190 -2.20 9.62 -20.42
N THR A 191 -2.20 9.03 -19.23
CA THR A 191 -3.41 8.80 -18.45
C THR A 191 -3.72 10.02 -17.57
N PRO A 192 -4.99 10.35 -17.29
CA PRO A 192 -5.37 11.49 -16.44
C PRO A 192 -4.76 11.47 -15.03
N SER A 193 -4.44 10.29 -14.50
CA SER A 193 -3.84 10.11 -13.17
C SER A 193 -2.32 10.29 -13.12
N ASN A 194 -1.64 10.31 -14.27
CA ASN A 194 -0.16 10.27 -14.38
C ASN A 194 0.52 9.13 -13.58
N ALA A 195 -0.22 8.10 -13.18
CA ALA A 195 0.29 6.96 -12.44
C ALA A 195 0.57 5.81 -13.42
N TYR A 196 1.84 5.44 -13.56
CA TYR A 196 2.27 4.40 -14.49
C TYR A 196 2.99 3.25 -13.78
N GLN A 197 2.66 2.01 -14.12
CA GLN A 197 3.46 0.85 -13.76
C GLN A 197 4.68 0.77 -14.68
N GLY A 198 5.81 1.29 -14.21
CA GLY A 198 7.01 1.49 -15.04
C GLY A 198 7.45 0.25 -15.81
N SER A 199 7.47 -0.93 -15.20
CA SER A 199 7.92 -2.19 -15.83
C SER A 199 7.21 -2.55 -17.14
N LYS A 200 5.97 -2.10 -17.35
CA LYS A 200 5.20 -2.39 -18.56
C LYS A 200 5.62 -1.58 -19.79
N TYR A 201 6.33 -0.48 -19.57
CA TYR A 201 6.73 0.44 -20.63
C TYR A 201 8.17 0.25 -21.09
N PHE A 202 8.88 -0.73 -20.53
CA PHE A 202 10.24 -1.05 -20.93
C PHE A 202 10.31 -2.49 -21.42
N SER A 203 11.15 -2.71 -22.42
CA SER A 203 11.50 -4.03 -22.92
C SER A 203 13.00 -4.26 -22.86
N TYR A 204 13.36 -5.52 -22.69
CA TYR A 204 14.73 -6.01 -22.76
C TYR A 204 14.74 -7.18 -23.76
N ASN A 205 15.62 -7.09 -24.76
CA ASN A 205 15.68 -8.05 -25.88
C ASN A 205 14.31 -8.32 -26.54
N GLY A 206 13.48 -7.29 -26.68
CA GLY A 206 12.15 -7.37 -27.29
C GLY A 206 11.03 -7.90 -26.39
N LYS A 207 11.31 -8.30 -25.14
CA LYS A 207 10.31 -8.75 -24.16
C LYS A 207 10.07 -7.69 -23.09
N ILE A 208 8.81 -7.49 -22.69
CA ILE A 208 8.44 -6.51 -21.66
C ILE A 208 8.98 -6.95 -20.29
N LEU A 209 9.47 -6.01 -19.47
CA LEU A 209 10.04 -6.36 -18.16
C LEU A 209 9.02 -7.03 -17.23
N ASP A 210 7.76 -6.62 -17.29
CA ASP A 210 6.67 -7.22 -16.50
C ASP A 210 6.39 -8.68 -16.90
N ASP A 211 6.48 -8.98 -18.20
CA ASP A 211 6.31 -10.33 -18.73
C ASP A 211 7.52 -11.20 -18.38
N LEU A 212 8.74 -10.66 -18.48
CA LEU A 212 9.95 -11.34 -18.03
C LEU A 212 9.85 -11.72 -16.56
N ARG A 213 9.43 -10.79 -15.71
CA ARG A 213 9.23 -11.06 -14.27
C ARG A 213 8.22 -12.17 -14.05
N THR A 214 7.09 -12.12 -14.75
CA THR A 214 6.03 -13.13 -14.61
C THR A 214 6.48 -14.50 -15.09
N ALA A 215 7.34 -14.57 -16.11
CA ALA A 215 7.94 -15.82 -16.57
C ALA A 215 8.91 -16.41 -15.54
N PHE A 216 9.83 -15.59 -15.00
CA PHE A 216 10.80 -16.04 -14.00
C PHE A 216 10.15 -16.44 -12.66
N GLU A 217 9.10 -15.73 -12.22
CA GLU A 217 8.32 -16.11 -11.03
C GLU A 217 7.67 -17.50 -11.22
N LYS A 218 7.08 -17.77 -12.40
CA LYS A 218 6.48 -19.09 -12.71
C LYS A 218 7.51 -20.22 -12.79
N GLU A 219 8.69 -19.95 -13.33
CA GLU A 219 9.78 -20.92 -13.38
C GLU A 219 10.28 -21.26 -11.97
N ALA A 220 10.49 -20.25 -11.11
CA ALA A 220 10.90 -20.46 -9.73
C ALA A 220 9.87 -21.26 -8.92
N ASP A 221 8.58 -20.95 -9.05
CA ASP A 221 7.51 -21.69 -8.37
C ASP A 221 7.45 -23.16 -8.85
N ASN A 222 7.67 -23.42 -10.15
CA ASN A 222 7.71 -24.77 -10.69
C ASN A 222 8.93 -25.57 -10.17
N GLU A 223 10.11 -24.95 -10.07
CA GLU A 223 11.30 -25.62 -9.53
C GLU A 223 11.14 -25.99 -8.05
N ILE A 224 10.57 -25.09 -7.23
CA ILE A 224 10.29 -25.36 -5.81
C ILE A 224 9.34 -26.57 -5.66
N ASN A 225 8.26 -26.59 -6.45
CA ASN A 225 7.28 -27.67 -6.43
C ASN A 225 7.86 -29.03 -6.89
N ILE A 226 8.88 -29.04 -7.76
CA ILE A 226 9.54 -30.27 -8.21
C ILE A 226 10.49 -30.82 -7.13
N VAL A 227 11.16 -29.96 -6.37
CA VAL A 227 12.07 -30.36 -5.27
C VAL A 227 11.29 -30.91 -4.08
N GLU A 228 10.16 -30.30 -3.73
CA GLU A 228 9.29 -30.78 -2.65
C GLU A 228 8.69 -32.17 -2.95
N ASN A 229 8.28 -32.42 -4.20
CA ASN A 229 7.70 -33.71 -4.62
C ASN A 229 8.73 -34.83 -4.82
N LYS A 230 10.04 -34.55 -4.81
CA LYS A 230 11.11 -35.57 -4.90
C LYS A 230 11.63 -36.03 -3.53
N THR A 231 11.18 -35.41 -2.45
CA THR A 231 11.68 -35.67 -1.08
C THR A 231 10.69 -36.52 -0.25
N VAL A 232 9.67 -37.10 -0.89
CA VAL A 232 8.70 -38.02 -0.26
C VAL A 232 8.91 -39.44 -0.77
#